data_AF-A0A941SRJ4-F1
#
_entry.id   AF-A0A941SRJ4-F1
#
_cell.length_a   1.000
_cell.length_b   1.000
_cell.length_c   1.000
_cell.angle_alpha   90.00
_cell.angle_beta   90.00
_cell.angle_gamma   90.00
#
_symmetry.space_group_name_H-M   'P 1'
#
loop_
_entity.id
_entity.type
_entity.pdbx_description
1 polymer ?
#
loop_
_entity_poly.entity_id
_entity_poly.type
_entity_poly.pdbx_seq_one_letter_code
_entity_poly.pdbx_strand_id
1 'polypeptide(L)'
;MVEGTPKPDGYIAIRSAELAEGIAAADGLPQGEAGAFADVLKLLDALLQYEAHERLETLKALYDPLDPDAPPMRRDASPAALDAFESAFVDALVRANFIEIDHDTVQTREATKLLTGLSIKPSRAGIRRIRFFARGIRPEKVELRTWGGLGKREIEAEMMTDVVVFVGFKAEAEVQRADKQAFVNMRRGVRPGAAIIKHFRNVATAELVTLHPGARPSMRPRDQVILAAPAIVAGAPVLLNLWPALTVIFAVLAAYFGARGVIEQSQLRRALAAASGLIAVGAFVMRQRMKYETQSLRYQKRLADTVYFRNLANNTGVI
;
A
#
# COMPACT_ATOMS: atom_id res chain seq x y z
N MET A 1 19.31 22.98 18.22
CA MET A 1 19.54 21.61 17.74
C MET A 1 19.91 21.75 16.27
N VAL A 2 21.11 21.33 15.92
CA VAL A 2 21.77 21.69 14.66
C VAL A 2 20.98 21.13 13.48
N GLU A 3 20.49 22.04 12.63
CA GLU A 3 20.05 21.75 11.26
C GLU A 3 21.24 21.13 10.52
N GLY A 4 21.28 19.79 10.48
CA GLY A 4 22.19 19.07 9.62
C GLY A 4 21.72 19.24 8.19
N THR A 5 22.56 19.85 7.34
CA THR A 5 22.45 19.72 5.90
C THR A 5 22.22 18.24 5.55
N PRO A 6 21.17 17.89 4.77
CA PRO A 6 20.94 16.51 4.40
C PRO A 6 22.21 15.98 3.74
N LYS A 7 22.74 14.89 4.28
CA LYS A 7 23.94 14.24 3.75
C LYS A 7 23.66 13.98 2.26
N PRO A 8 24.51 14.46 1.33
CA PRO A 8 24.28 14.22 -0.09
C PRO A 8 24.23 12.72 -0.30
N ASP A 9 23.19 12.28 -1.00
CA ASP A 9 22.97 10.88 -1.31
C ASP A 9 24.15 10.36 -2.16
N GLY A 10 24.73 9.23 -1.77
CA GLY A 10 25.87 8.61 -2.48
C GLY A 10 25.45 7.95 -3.80
N TYR A 11 24.16 7.93 -4.11
CA TYR A 11 23.63 7.36 -5.34
C TYR A 11 23.95 8.22 -6.58
N ILE A 12 24.65 7.60 -7.54
CA ILE A 12 24.93 8.19 -8.85
C ILE A 12 24.06 7.48 -9.89
N ALA A 13 23.14 8.22 -10.51
CA ALA A 13 22.14 7.70 -11.44
C ALA A 13 22.67 7.52 -12.88
N ILE A 14 23.85 6.92 -13.03
CA ILE A 14 24.47 6.64 -14.35
C ILE A 14 24.97 5.20 -14.42
N ARG A 15 25.19 4.68 -15.62
CA ARG A 15 25.70 3.30 -15.80
C ARG A 15 27.16 3.22 -15.39
N SER A 16 27.62 2.08 -14.87
CA SER A 16 29.03 1.89 -14.47
C SER A 16 30.00 2.17 -15.62
N ALA A 17 29.67 1.73 -16.84
CA ALA A 17 30.45 2.01 -18.04
C ALA A 17 30.55 3.52 -18.36
N GLU A 18 29.44 4.26 -18.26
CA GLU A 18 29.42 5.71 -18.47
C GLU A 18 30.20 6.44 -17.39
N LEU A 19 30.13 5.97 -16.14
CA LEU A 19 30.94 6.49 -15.04
C LEU A 19 32.43 6.26 -15.32
N ALA A 20 32.81 5.06 -15.75
CA ALA A 20 34.19 4.73 -16.06
C ALA A 20 34.73 5.58 -17.21
N GLU A 21 33.96 5.76 -18.28
CA GLU A 21 34.29 6.65 -19.40
C GLU A 21 34.44 8.10 -18.93
N GLY A 22 33.51 8.59 -18.11
CA GLY A 22 33.54 9.95 -17.56
C GLY A 22 34.75 10.20 -16.67
N ILE A 23 35.12 9.24 -15.80
CA ILE A 23 36.32 9.35 -14.96
C ILE A 23 37.60 9.30 -15.81
N ALA A 24 37.65 8.42 -16.81
CA ALA A 24 38.81 8.31 -17.71
C ALA A 24 38.99 9.56 -18.61
N ALA A 25 37.91 10.27 -18.91
CA ALA A 25 37.92 11.50 -19.69
C ALA A 25 38.08 12.77 -18.84
N ALA A 26 38.06 12.67 -17.51
CA ALA A 26 38.19 13.82 -16.62
C ALA A 26 39.62 14.38 -16.64
N ASP A 27 39.73 15.72 -16.64
CA ASP A 27 41.02 16.41 -16.51
C ASP A 27 41.66 16.06 -15.16
N GLY A 28 42.90 15.55 -15.19
CA GLY A 28 43.64 15.17 -13.98
C GLY A 28 44.54 13.95 -14.12
N LEU A 29 44.39 13.16 -15.18
CA LEU A 29 45.29 12.03 -15.47
C LEU A 29 46.63 12.52 -16.08
N PRO A 30 47.78 11.96 -15.65
CA PRO A 30 49.06 12.25 -16.29
C PRO A 30 49.06 11.88 -17.78
N GLN A 31 49.79 12.65 -18.60
CA GLN A 31 49.87 12.40 -20.04
C GLN A 31 50.42 11.00 -20.33
N GLY A 32 49.68 10.21 -21.12
CA GLY A 32 50.05 8.84 -21.49
C GLY A 32 49.52 7.74 -20.58
N GLU A 33 48.86 8.05 -19.45
CA GLU A 33 48.37 7.06 -18.48
C GLU A 33 46.91 6.63 -18.67
N ALA A 34 46.16 7.28 -19.58
CA ALA A 34 44.73 7.02 -19.79
C ALA A 34 44.40 5.55 -20.10
N GLY A 35 45.26 4.86 -20.88
CA GLY A 35 45.09 3.44 -21.20
C GLY A 35 45.23 2.53 -19.99
N ALA A 36 46.29 2.74 -19.19
CA ALA A 36 46.53 1.96 -17.97
C ALA A 36 45.42 2.18 -16.94
N PHE A 37 44.95 3.42 -16.79
CA PHE A 37 43.84 3.74 -15.90
C PHE A 37 42.52 3.08 -16.35
N ALA A 38 42.23 3.07 -17.65
CA ALA A 38 41.07 2.36 -18.18
C ALA A 38 41.13 0.85 -17.90
N ASP A 39 42.32 0.24 -17.97
CA ASP A 39 42.49 -1.17 -17.62
C ASP A 39 42.30 -1.42 -16.11
N VAL A 40 42.74 -0.50 -15.24
CA VAL A 40 42.43 -0.56 -13.80
C VAL A 40 40.93 -0.50 -13.56
N LEU A 41 40.19 0.39 -14.23
CA LEU A 41 38.73 0.48 -14.10
C LEU A 41 38.03 -0.80 -14.57
N LYS A 42 38.51 -1.44 -15.65
CA LYS A 42 37.98 -2.75 -16.08
C LYS A 42 38.23 -3.85 -15.05
N LEU A 43 39.43 -3.90 -14.46
CA LEU A 43 39.75 -4.89 -13.42
C LEU A 43 38.92 -4.65 -12.15
N LEU A 44 38.70 -3.39 -11.78
CA LEU A 44 37.84 -3.01 -10.66
C LEU A 44 36.39 -3.44 -10.92
N ASP A 45 35.84 -3.18 -12.11
CA ASP A 45 34.49 -3.61 -12.48
C ASP A 45 34.34 -5.13 -12.41
N ALA A 46 35.33 -5.89 -12.92
CA ALA A 46 35.35 -7.34 -12.82
C ALA A 46 35.38 -7.85 -11.36
N LEU A 47 36.18 -7.23 -10.50
CA LEU A 47 36.24 -7.56 -9.08
C LEU A 47 34.90 -7.26 -8.38
N LEU A 48 34.33 -6.08 -8.62
CA LEU A 48 33.04 -5.68 -8.05
C LEU A 48 31.92 -6.62 -8.50
N GLN A 49 31.92 -7.05 -9.76
CA GLN A 49 30.94 -7.99 -10.29
C GLN A 49 31.06 -9.38 -9.65
N TYR A 50 32.29 -9.89 -9.46
CA TYR A 50 32.53 -11.16 -8.78
C TYR A 50 32.04 -11.11 -7.33
N GLU A 51 32.43 -10.07 -6.61
CA GLU A 51 32.01 -9.82 -5.24
C GLU A 51 30.48 -9.65 -5.10
N ALA A 52 29.84 -8.96 -6.05
CA ALA A 52 28.39 -8.81 -6.08
C ALA A 52 27.68 -10.14 -6.33
N HIS A 53 28.24 -11.00 -7.20
CA HIS A 53 27.70 -12.31 -7.48
C HIS A 53 27.71 -13.23 -6.24
N GLU A 54 28.81 -13.27 -5.49
CA GLU A 54 28.89 -14.09 -4.26
C GLU A 54 27.87 -13.63 -3.20
N ARG A 55 27.72 -12.31 -3.02
CA ARG A 55 26.72 -11.72 -2.12
C ARG A 55 25.30 -12.02 -2.58
N LEU A 56 25.05 -11.95 -3.88
CA LEU A 56 23.75 -12.28 -4.47
C LEU A 56 23.35 -13.73 -4.21
N GLU A 57 24.26 -14.69 -4.45
CA GLU A 57 23.97 -16.10 -4.19
C GLU A 57 23.75 -16.37 -2.69
N THR A 58 24.50 -15.70 -1.81
CA THR A 58 24.28 -15.76 -0.36
C THR A 58 22.89 -15.22 0.02
N LEU A 59 22.47 -14.08 -0.54
CA LEU A 59 21.14 -13.51 -0.29
C LEU A 59 20.02 -14.41 -0.78
N LYS A 60 20.16 -15.00 -1.97
CA LYS A 60 19.19 -15.96 -2.52
C LYS A 60 19.04 -17.17 -1.60
N ALA A 61 20.16 -17.74 -1.15
CA ALA A 61 20.14 -18.89 -0.24
C ALA A 61 19.46 -18.56 1.11
N LEU A 62 19.71 -17.38 1.66
CA LEU A 62 19.08 -16.92 2.90
C LEU A 62 17.59 -16.58 2.72
N TYR A 63 17.19 -16.08 1.55
CA TYR A 63 15.80 -15.68 1.28
C TYR A 63 14.89 -16.85 0.89
N ASP A 64 15.40 -17.84 0.16
CA ASP A 64 14.66 -19.00 -0.31
C ASP A 64 13.75 -19.66 0.76
N PRO A 65 14.22 -19.92 2.00
CA PRO A 65 13.37 -20.48 3.05
C PRO A 65 12.28 -19.53 3.58
N LEU A 66 12.45 -18.22 3.39
CA LEU A 66 11.54 -17.17 3.85
C LEU A 66 10.51 -16.77 2.78
N ASP A 67 10.75 -17.12 1.51
CA ASP A 67 9.85 -16.79 0.41
C ASP A 67 8.43 -17.32 0.71
N PRO A 68 7.37 -16.49 0.61
CA PRO A 68 5.99 -16.95 0.73
C PRO A 68 5.64 -18.06 -0.27
N ASP A 69 6.28 -18.06 -1.45
CA ASP A 69 6.02 -19.00 -2.54
C ASP A 69 6.91 -20.26 -2.46
N ALA A 70 7.82 -20.36 -1.48
CA ALA A 70 8.65 -21.55 -1.28
C ALA A 70 7.81 -22.80 -0.98
N PRO A 71 8.20 -23.99 -1.50
CA PRO A 71 7.57 -25.26 -1.18
C PRO A 71 7.81 -25.64 0.29
N PRO A 72 6.88 -26.36 0.95
CA PRO A 72 6.96 -26.66 2.39
C PRO A 72 8.29 -27.22 2.88
N MET A 73 8.94 -28.08 2.08
CA MET A 73 10.18 -28.75 2.43
C MET A 73 11.40 -27.83 2.55
N ARG A 74 11.37 -26.65 1.92
CA ARG A 74 12.49 -25.68 1.95
C ARG A 74 12.28 -24.56 2.97
N ARG A 75 11.11 -24.51 3.61
CA ARG A 75 10.75 -23.39 4.49
C ARG A 75 11.48 -23.48 5.81
N ASP A 76 12.03 -22.35 6.24
CA ASP A 76 12.43 -22.11 7.61
C ASP A 76 11.64 -20.89 8.11
N ALA A 77 10.79 -21.09 9.12
CA ALA A 77 9.96 -20.06 9.71
C ALA A 77 10.55 -19.54 11.04
N SER A 78 11.81 -19.90 11.34
CA SER A 78 12.48 -19.49 12.56
C SER A 78 12.78 -17.98 12.54
N PRO A 79 12.70 -17.31 13.70
CA PRO A 79 13.17 -15.93 13.82
C PRO A 79 14.64 -15.77 13.42
N ALA A 80 15.47 -16.80 13.67
CA ALA A 80 16.89 -16.79 13.33
C ALA A 80 17.14 -16.72 11.81
N ALA A 81 16.37 -17.45 11.00
CA ALA A 81 16.46 -17.36 9.54
C ALA A 81 16.11 -15.96 9.03
N LEU A 82 15.07 -15.34 9.59
CA LEU A 82 14.68 -13.97 9.25
C LEU A 82 15.77 -12.96 9.63
N ASP A 83 16.32 -13.07 10.84
CA ASP A 83 17.37 -12.16 11.33
C ASP A 83 18.66 -12.30 10.50
N ALA A 84 19.04 -13.52 10.11
CA ALA A 84 20.19 -13.78 9.24
C ALA A 84 20.03 -13.18 7.84
N PHE A 85 18.89 -13.44 7.20
CA PHE A 85 18.56 -12.83 5.91
C PHE A 85 18.56 -11.31 6.00
N GLU A 86 17.90 -10.76 7.02
CA GLU A 86 17.81 -9.32 7.17
C GLU A 86 19.17 -8.65 7.35
N SER A 87 20.06 -9.24 8.16
CA SER A 87 21.40 -8.70 8.34
C SER A 87 22.17 -8.63 7.02
N ALA A 88 22.14 -9.70 6.23
CA ALA A 88 22.78 -9.73 4.91
C ALA A 88 22.14 -8.74 3.93
N PHE A 89 20.80 -8.66 3.95
CA PHE A 89 20.03 -7.78 3.07
C PHE A 89 20.31 -6.29 3.34
N VAL A 90 20.40 -5.91 4.60
CA VAL A 90 20.72 -4.54 5.01
C VAL A 90 22.15 -4.16 4.61
N ASP A 91 23.13 -5.06 4.82
CA ASP A 91 24.51 -4.80 4.37
C ASP A 91 24.57 -4.58 2.85
N ALA A 92 23.87 -5.40 2.07
CA ALA A 92 23.79 -5.25 0.62
C ALA A 92 23.15 -3.92 0.21
N LEU A 93 22.05 -3.52 0.86
CA LEU A 93 21.37 -2.24 0.59
C LEU A 93 22.25 -1.04 0.93
N VAL A 94 22.94 -1.06 2.08
CA VAL A 94 23.86 0.02 2.49
C VAL A 94 25.00 0.17 1.47
N ARG A 95 25.59 -0.94 1.00
CA ARG A 95 26.60 -0.92 -0.07
C ARG A 95 26.06 -0.38 -1.39
N ALA A 96 24.77 -0.61 -1.67
CA ALA A 96 24.07 -0.08 -2.83
C ALA A 96 23.58 1.38 -2.65
N ASN A 97 24.11 2.10 -1.65
CA ASN A 97 23.78 3.48 -1.28
C ASN A 97 22.33 3.71 -0.85
N PHE A 98 21.63 2.67 -0.38
CA PHE A 98 20.36 2.87 0.27
C PHE A 98 20.53 3.35 1.71
N ILE A 99 19.70 4.30 2.10
CA ILE A 99 19.54 4.73 3.49
C ILE A 99 18.23 4.19 4.04
N GLU A 100 18.23 3.80 5.31
CA GLU A 100 16.99 3.43 5.99
C GLU A 100 16.18 4.69 6.29
N ILE A 101 14.89 4.63 5.96
CA ILE A 101 13.92 5.68 6.23
C ILE A 101 12.97 5.17 7.30
N ASP A 102 12.86 5.89 8.40
CA ASP A 102 11.86 5.58 9.40
C ASP A 102 10.47 6.07 8.96
N HIS A 103 9.62 5.14 8.57
CA HIS A 103 8.25 5.41 8.14
C HIS A 103 7.35 6.10 9.18
N ASP A 104 7.66 6.02 10.48
CA ASP A 104 6.85 6.64 11.54
C ASP A 104 7.21 8.13 11.73
N THR A 105 8.48 8.49 11.61
CA THR A 105 8.97 9.88 11.79
C THR A 105 8.79 10.74 10.54
N VAL A 106 8.71 10.12 9.37
CA VAL A 106 8.93 10.83 8.11
C VAL A 106 7.67 11.48 7.53
N GLN A 107 6.47 11.28 8.11
CA GLN A 107 5.25 11.89 7.58
C GLN A 107 4.23 12.33 8.64
N THR A 108 3.94 13.63 8.67
CA THR A 108 2.64 14.08 9.16
C THR A 108 1.56 13.49 8.27
N ARG A 109 0.52 12.89 8.87
CA ARG A 109 -0.68 12.37 8.16
C ARG A 109 -1.26 13.35 7.14
N GLU A 110 -0.99 14.64 7.34
CA GLU A 110 -1.36 15.74 6.47
C GLU A 110 -0.65 15.73 5.12
N ALA A 111 0.66 15.49 5.08
CA ALA A 111 1.44 15.45 3.83
C ALA A 111 1.05 14.24 2.96
N THR A 112 0.93 13.04 3.54
CA THR A 112 0.36 11.87 2.84
C THR A 112 -1.05 12.16 2.31
N LYS A 113 -1.92 12.78 3.12
CA LYS A 113 -3.29 13.13 2.71
C LYS A 113 -3.32 14.18 1.62
N LEU A 114 -2.37 15.12 1.60
CA LEU A 114 -2.28 16.18 0.62
C LEU A 114 -1.80 15.66 -0.74
N LEU A 115 -0.74 14.85 -0.75
CA LEU A 115 -0.14 14.28 -1.96
C LEU A 115 -0.96 13.13 -2.57
N THR A 116 -1.33 12.15 -1.75
CA THR A 116 -2.01 10.93 -2.25
C THR A 116 -3.52 11.06 -2.23
N GLY A 117 -4.02 11.95 -1.38
CA GLY A 117 -5.44 12.06 -1.16
C GLY A 117 -6.06 10.92 -0.35
N LEU A 118 -5.25 10.07 0.27
CA LEU A 118 -5.68 8.93 1.06
C LEU A 118 -5.38 9.18 2.54
N SER A 119 -6.26 8.69 3.41
CA SER A 119 -5.97 8.59 4.84
C SER A 119 -5.68 7.13 5.14
N ILE A 120 -4.45 6.84 5.58
CA ILE A 120 -3.96 5.47 5.73
C ILE A 120 -3.69 5.20 7.21
N LYS A 121 -4.18 4.06 7.69
CA LYS A 121 -3.85 3.55 9.02
C LYS A 121 -2.97 2.32 8.85
N PRO A 122 -1.65 2.40 9.11
CA PRO A 122 -0.81 1.21 9.10
C PRO A 122 -1.22 0.27 10.23
N SER A 123 -1.30 -1.02 9.93
CA SER A 123 -1.60 -2.08 10.90
C SER A 123 -0.38 -2.97 11.07
N ARG A 124 0.12 -3.09 12.31
CA ARG A 124 1.26 -3.95 12.66
C ARG A 124 0.89 -5.42 12.93
N ALA A 125 -0.40 -5.75 12.90
CA ALA A 125 -0.86 -7.11 13.17
C ALA A 125 -0.22 -8.14 12.21
N GLY A 126 0.32 -9.22 12.75
CA GLY A 126 1.06 -10.27 12.03
C GLY A 126 2.49 -9.90 11.58
N ILE A 127 2.88 -8.62 11.68
CA ILE A 127 4.20 -8.14 11.26
C ILE A 127 5.16 -8.20 12.45
N ARG A 128 6.33 -8.79 12.23
CA ARG A 128 7.46 -8.76 13.18
C ARG A 128 8.32 -7.54 12.93
N ARG A 129 8.66 -7.25 11.66
CA ARG A 129 9.60 -6.17 11.30
C ARG A 129 9.20 -5.45 10.01
N ILE A 130 9.13 -4.13 10.17
CA ILE A 130 8.90 -3.04 9.24
C ILE A 130 10.11 -2.25 8.75
N ARG A 131 10.67 -2.40 7.55
CA ARG A 131 11.78 -1.50 7.13
C ARG A 131 11.61 -0.93 5.73
N PHE A 132 12.02 0.31 5.58
CA PHE A 132 11.98 1.06 4.33
C PHE A 132 13.38 1.57 4.05
N PHE A 133 13.84 1.39 2.83
CA PHE A 133 15.14 1.83 2.37
C PHE A 133 14.96 2.66 1.12
N ALA A 134 15.65 3.77 0.99
CA ALA A 134 15.53 4.66 -0.16
C ALA A 134 16.90 5.14 -0.65
N ARG A 135 16.95 5.50 -1.93
CA ARG A 135 18.10 6.19 -2.54
C ARG A 135 17.66 7.09 -3.70
N GLY A 136 18.56 7.94 -4.14
CA GLY A 136 18.34 9.00 -5.11
C GLY A 136 17.29 9.99 -4.65
N ILE A 137 17.41 10.51 -3.42
CA ILE A 137 16.51 11.55 -2.90
C ILE A 137 16.75 12.85 -3.66
N ARG A 138 15.68 13.41 -4.23
CA ARG A 138 15.72 14.67 -4.98
C ARG A 138 14.48 15.53 -4.66
N PRO A 139 14.63 16.85 -4.54
CA PRO A 139 13.47 17.74 -4.51
C PRO A 139 12.81 17.78 -5.89
N GLU A 140 11.50 17.62 -5.95
CA GLU A 140 10.71 17.69 -7.18
C GLU A 140 9.42 18.50 -6.93
N LYS A 141 9.02 19.32 -7.89
CA LYS A 141 7.75 20.07 -7.81
C LYS A 141 6.61 19.20 -8.33
N VAL A 142 5.64 18.93 -7.46
CA VAL A 142 4.47 18.10 -7.78
C VAL A 142 3.24 19.00 -7.94
N GLU A 143 2.59 18.93 -9.11
CA GLU A 143 1.33 19.63 -9.36
C GLU A 143 0.14 18.87 -8.74
N LEU A 144 -0.57 19.53 -7.82
CA LEU A 144 -1.81 19.04 -7.25
C LEU A 144 -3.03 19.73 -7.84
N ARG A 145 -4.01 18.94 -8.28
CA ARG A 145 -5.32 19.43 -8.68
C ARG A 145 -6.14 19.80 -7.45
N THR A 146 -6.58 21.05 -7.40
CA THR A 146 -7.44 21.60 -6.37
C THR A 146 -8.88 21.76 -6.91
N TRP A 147 -9.88 21.83 -6.03
CA TRP A 147 -11.27 22.14 -6.42
C TRP A 147 -11.85 21.27 -7.55
N GLY A 148 -11.72 19.95 -7.46
CA GLY A 148 -12.29 19.05 -8.47
C GLY A 148 -11.64 19.14 -9.87
N GLY A 149 -10.51 19.84 -10.00
CA GLY A 149 -9.80 20.07 -11.27
C GLY A 149 -9.76 21.52 -11.72
N LEU A 150 -10.43 22.44 -11.00
CA LEU A 150 -10.54 23.86 -11.37
C LEU A 150 -9.30 24.70 -11.03
N GLY A 151 -8.40 24.19 -10.19
CA GLY A 151 -7.16 24.87 -9.84
C GLY A 151 -5.99 23.91 -9.77
N LYS A 152 -4.78 24.44 -9.91
CA LYS A 152 -3.53 23.72 -9.69
C LYS A 152 -2.75 24.39 -8.56
N ARG A 153 -2.11 23.59 -7.73
CA ARG A 153 -1.17 24.06 -6.70
C ARG A 153 0.09 23.23 -6.80
N GLU A 154 1.22 23.87 -7.03
CA GLU A 154 2.51 23.21 -6.93
C GLU A 154 2.92 23.11 -5.46
N ILE A 155 3.51 21.96 -5.10
CA ILE A 155 4.18 21.77 -3.83
C ILE A 155 5.54 21.15 -4.09
N GLU A 156 6.52 21.50 -3.27
CA GLU A 156 7.80 20.81 -3.26
C GLU A 156 7.64 19.52 -2.46
N ALA A 157 8.09 18.42 -3.07
CA ALA A 157 8.10 17.11 -2.46
C ALA A 157 9.47 16.46 -2.67
N GLU A 158 9.96 15.79 -1.64
CA GLU A 158 11.15 14.95 -1.77
C GLU A 158 10.75 13.62 -2.42
N MET A 159 11.32 13.36 -3.59
CA MET A 159 11.11 12.16 -4.39
C MET A 159 12.31 11.24 -4.25
N MET A 160 12.05 9.96 -4.02
CA MET A 160 13.04 8.89 -3.98
C MET A 160 13.05 8.18 -5.32
N THR A 161 14.24 7.97 -5.88
CA THR A 161 14.39 7.25 -7.14
C THR A 161 14.01 5.79 -6.98
N ASP A 162 14.54 5.13 -5.94
CA ASP A 162 14.24 3.75 -5.58
C ASP A 162 13.83 3.67 -4.11
N VAL A 163 12.82 2.84 -3.83
CA VAL A 163 12.39 2.49 -2.47
C VAL A 163 12.25 0.98 -2.36
N VAL A 164 12.94 0.39 -1.39
CA VAL A 164 12.83 -1.03 -1.05
C VAL A 164 12.10 -1.17 0.28
N VAL A 165 11.10 -2.05 0.32
CA VAL A 165 10.30 -2.33 1.51
C VAL A 165 10.52 -3.78 1.94
N PHE A 166 10.94 -3.95 3.20
CA PHE A 166 11.18 -5.25 3.82
C PHE A 166 10.11 -5.58 4.88
N VAL A 167 9.38 -6.64 4.54
CA VAL A 167 8.25 -7.37 5.13
C VAL A 167 8.53 -8.57 6.05
N GLY A 168 9.03 -8.45 7.29
CA GLY A 168 9.21 -9.64 8.15
C GLY A 168 7.93 -10.02 8.91
N PHE A 169 7.41 -11.24 8.74
CA PHE A 169 6.21 -11.71 9.45
C PHE A 169 6.55 -12.50 10.73
N LYS A 170 5.66 -12.45 11.72
CA LYS A 170 5.79 -13.22 12.97
C LYS A 170 5.83 -14.72 12.70
N ALA A 171 6.71 -15.43 13.39
CA ALA A 171 6.73 -16.90 13.36
C ALA A 171 5.48 -17.47 14.04
N GLU A 172 5.10 -18.73 13.73
CA GLU A 172 3.89 -19.37 14.28
C GLU A 172 3.79 -19.26 15.81
N ALA A 173 4.93 -19.45 16.50
CA ALA A 173 5.03 -19.35 17.95
C ALA A 173 4.74 -17.93 18.52
N GLU A 174 4.84 -16.90 17.69
CA GLU A 174 4.66 -15.49 18.06
C GLU A 174 3.28 -14.96 17.64
N VAL A 175 2.51 -15.73 16.86
CA VAL A 175 1.19 -15.34 16.35
C VAL A 175 0.16 -15.38 17.47
N GLN A 176 -0.40 -14.22 17.82
CA GLN A 176 -1.50 -14.13 18.76
C GLN A 176 -2.87 -14.30 18.09
N ARG A 177 -3.94 -14.48 18.87
CA ARG A 177 -5.32 -14.60 18.34
C ARG A 177 -5.72 -13.39 17.49
N ALA A 178 -5.27 -12.19 17.85
CA ALA A 178 -5.50 -10.97 17.09
C ALA A 178 -4.75 -10.95 15.73
N ASP A 179 -3.60 -11.63 15.64
CA ASP A 179 -2.79 -11.72 14.42
C ASP A 179 -3.37 -12.74 13.42
N LYS A 180 -4.09 -13.77 13.88
CA LYS A 180 -4.72 -14.77 13.00
C LYS A 180 -5.65 -14.15 11.98
N GLN A 181 -6.48 -13.19 12.40
CA GLN A 181 -7.37 -12.46 11.49
C GLN A 181 -6.59 -11.58 10.51
N ALA A 182 -5.40 -11.10 10.89
CA ALA A 182 -4.54 -10.32 10.00
C ALA A 182 -3.98 -11.21 8.88
N PHE A 183 -3.47 -12.41 9.18
CA PHE A 183 -2.99 -13.36 8.16
C PHE A 183 -4.09 -13.82 7.21
N VAL A 184 -5.31 -14.08 7.71
CA VAL A 184 -6.47 -14.43 6.87
C VAL A 184 -6.85 -13.30 5.91
N ASN A 185 -6.73 -12.04 6.37
CA ASN A 185 -7.08 -10.86 5.58
C ASN A 185 -5.93 -10.35 4.69
N MET A 186 -4.69 -10.78 4.95
CA MET A 186 -3.55 -10.50 4.09
C MET A 186 -3.68 -11.29 2.79
N ARG A 187 -2.91 -10.90 1.76
CA ARG A 187 -2.93 -11.54 0.44
C ARG A 187 -2.88 -13.06 0.61
N ARG A 188 -3.72 -13.80 -0.13
CA ARG A 188 -3.62 -15.27 -0.21
C ARG A 188 -2.16 -15.64 -0.48
N GLY A 189 -1.55 -16.40 0.42
CA GLY A 189 -0.15 -16.84 0.33
C GLY A 189 0.80 -16.28 1.40
N VAL A 190 0.42 -15.23 2.15
CA VAL A 190 1.26 -14.78 3.28
C VAL A 190 1.16 -15.77 4.44
N ARG A 191 2.30 -16.31 4.88
CA ARG A 191 2.40 -17.29 5.97
C ARG A 191 3.18 -16.74 7.16
N PRO A 192 2.95 -17.26 8.38
CA PRO A 192 3.83 -17.00 9.52
C PRO A 192 5.28 -17.36 9.20
N GLY A 193 6.20 -16.51 9.66
CA GLY A 193 7.65 -16.64 9.46
C GLY A 193 8.15 -16.40 8.03
N ALA A 194 7.29 -15.98 7.08
CA ALA A 194 7.76 -15.54 5.77
C ALA A 194 8.36 -14.12 5.80
N ALA A 195 9.06 -13.78 4.73
CA ALA A 195 9.48 -12.42 4.42
C ALA A 195 8.93 -11.98 3.05
N ILE A 196 8.58 -10.70 2.91
CA ILE A 196 8.22 -10.10 1.62
C ILE A 196 9.15 -8.94 1.34
N ILE A 197 9.61 -8.83 0.10
CA ILE A 197 10.44 -7.71 -0.34
C ILE A 197 9.75 -7.09 -1.53
N LYS A 198 9.73 -5.76 -1.60
CA LYS A 198 9.20 -5.02 -2.74
C LYS A 198 10.11 -3.87 -3.11
N HIS A 199 10.28 -3.65 -4.40
CA HIS A 199 11.05 -2.55 -4.94
C HIS A 199 10.13 -1.63 -5.74
N PHE A 200 10.15 -0.34 -5.41
CA PHE A 200 9.36 0.70 -6.03
C PHE A 200 10.27 1.79 -6.61
N ARG A 201 9.77 2.50 -7.62
CA ARG A 201 10.45 3.66 -8.22
C ARG A 201 9.65 4.95 -8.07
N ASN A 202 10.34 6.08 -8.03
CA ASN A 202 9.75 7.42 -8.06
C ASN A 202 8.65 7.60 -7.00
N VAL A 203 9.03 7.39 -5.74
CA VAL A 203 8.10 7.45 -4.60
C VAL A 203 8.34 8.74 -3.83
N ALA A 204 7.30 9.52 -3.59
CA ALA A 204 7.42 10.66 -2.70
C ALA A 204 7.58 10.17 -1.26
N THR A 205 8.34 10.91 -0.45
CA THR A 205 8.44 10.68 0.99
C THR A 205 7.07 10.53 1.66
N ALA A 206 6.08 11.29 1.18
CA ALA A 206 4.69 11.22 1.65
C ALA A 206 3.89 9.99 1.28
N GLU A 207 4.38 9.20 0.33
CA GLU A 207 3.76 7.98 -0.12
C GLU A 207 4.33 6.74 0.56
N LEU A 208 5.39 6.84 1.38
CA LEU A 208 5.98 5.67 2.05
C LEU A 208 4.97 4.90 2.90
N VAL A 209 4.10 5.60 3.64
CA VAL A 209 3.03 4.97 4.44
C VAL A 209 2.04 4.17 3.56
N THR A 210 1.90 4.53 2.28
CA THR A 210 1.04 3.79 1.33
C THR A 210 1.60 2.43 0.95
N LEU A 211 2.92 2.26 1.05
CA LEU A 211 3.61 1.01 0.73
C LEU A 211 3.55 -0.01 1.88
N HIS A 212 3.10 0.41 3.07
CA HIS A 212 2.92 -0.48 4.21
C HIS A 212 1.91 -1.60 3.86
N PRO A 213 2.20 -2.90 4.09
CA PRO A 213 1.31 -4.00 3.68
C PRO A 213 -0.06 -3.97 4.37
N GLY A 214 -0.10 -3.46 5.61
CA GLY A 214 -1.33 -3.17 6.35
C GLY A 214 -2.02 -1.83 6.01
N ALA A 215 -1.59 -1.10 4.97
CA ALA A 215 -2.18 0.17 4.59
C ALA A 215 -3.63 -0.02 4.11
N ARG A 216 -4.59 0.42 4.92
CA ARG A 216 -6.01 0.46 4.52
C ARG A 216 -6.41 1.88 4.17
N PRO A 217 -6.93 2.12 2.95
CA PRO A 217 -7.44 3.43 2.60
C PRO A 217 -8.74 3.66 3.37
N SER A 218 -8.78 4.73 4.15
CA SER A 218 -10.00 5.24 4.77
C SER A 218 -10.58 6.38 3.94
N MET A 219 -11.92 6.45 3.86
CA MET A 219 -12.59 7.57 3.22
C MET A 219 -12.26 8.87 3.94
N ARG A 220 -12.12 9.97 3.18
CA ARG A 220 -11.94 11.29 3.77
C ARG A 220 -13.19 11.69 4.57
N PRO A 221 -13.07 12.46 5.68
CA PRO A 221 -14.23 12.93 6.45
C PRO A 221 -15.23 13.71 5.60
N ARG A 222 -14.77 14.62 4.74
CA ARG A 222 -15.65 15.38 3.83
C ARG A 222 -16.47 14.49 2.89
N ASP A 223 -15.84 13.42 2.41
CA ASP A 223 -16.43 12.46 1.49
C ASP A 223 -17.45 11.58 2.22
N GLN A 224 -17.19 11.25 3.49
CA GLN A 224 -18.15 10.59 4.37
C GLN A 224 -19.38 11.46 4.63
N VAL A 225 -19.22 12.78 4.86
CA VAL A 225 -20.35 13.70 5.05
C VAL A 225 -21.19 13.83 3.78
N ILE A 226 -20.56 13.98 2.61
CA ILE A 226 -21.28 14.05 1.32
C ILE A 226 -22.09 12.77 1.05
N LEU A 227 -21.57 11.61 1.48
CA LEU A 227 -22.30 10.34 1.40
C LEU A 227 -23.42 10.23 2.45
N ALA A 228 -23.17 10.68 3.68
CA ALA A 228 -24.06 10.52 4.81
C ALA A 228 -25.21 11.53 4.84
N ALA A 229 -24.98 12.78 4.45
CA ALA A 229 -26.00 13.83 4.53
C ALA A 229 -27.25 13.51 3.69
N PRO A 230 -27.15 13.10 2.42
CA PRO A 230 -28.33 12.68 1.65
C PRO A 230 -28.99 11.43 2.23
N ALA A 231 -28.20 10.52 2.80
CA ALA A 231 -28.71 9.28 3.40
C ALA A 231 -29.56 9.57 4.64
N ILE A 232 -29.15 10.53 5.46
CA ILE A 232 -29.88 10.94 6.66
C ILE A 232 -31.15 11.71 6.27
N VAL A 233 -31.03 12.70 5.38
CA VAL A 233 -32.17 13.54 4.95
C VAL A 233 -33.24 12.71 4.24
N ALA A 234 -32.84 11.81 3.32
CA ALA A 234 -33.78 10.98 2.59
C ALA A 234 -34.18 9.70 3.34
N GLY A 235 -33.30 9.17 4.19
CA GLY A 235 -33.52 7.91 4.90
C GLY A 235 -34.34 8.04 6.18
N ALA A 236 -34.26 9.16 6.90
CA ALA A 236 -35.01 9.34 8.15
C ALA A 236 -36.55 9.25 7.94
N PRO A 237 -37.16 9.91 6.94
CA PRO A 237 -38.59 9.75 6.67
C PRO A 237 -38.95 8.32 6.24
N VAL A 238 -38.08 7.68 5.46
CA VAL A 238 -38.29 6.32 4.94
C VAL A 238 -38.25 5.28 6.07
N LEU A 239 -37.34 5.44 7.04
CA LEU A 239 -37.25 4.60 8.24
C LEU A 239 -38.44 4.80 9.18
N LEU A 240 -38.89 6.04 9.38
CA LEU A 240 -40.06 6.33 10.21
C LEU A 240 -41.35 5.73 9.63
N ASN A 241 -41.48 5.73 8.31
CA ASN A 241 -42.64 5.16 7.61
C ASN A 241 -42.59 3.63 7.46
N LEU A 242 -41.48 2.99 7.86
CA LEU A 242 -41.30 1.55 7.74
C LEU A 242 -42.19 0.77 8.71
N TRP A 243 -42.32 1.27 9.95
CA TRP A 243 -43.11 0.61 10.99
C TRP A 243 -44.61 0.58 10.65
N PRO A 244 -45.25 1.70 10.25
CA PRO A 244 -46.63 1.66 9.77
C PRO A 244 -46.82 0.74 8.56
N ALA A 245 -45.93 0.78 7.57
CA ALA A 245 -46.04 -0.08 6.38
C ALA A 245 -46.00 -1.58 6.73
N LEU A 246 -45.11 -1.98 7.65
CA LEU A 246 -45.02 -3.36 8.13
C LEU A 246 -46.28 -3.79 8.89
N THR A 247 -46.84 -2.92 9.74
CA THR A 247 -48.09 -3.23 10.47
C THR A 247 -49.28 -3.45 9.53
N VAL A 248 -49.40 -2.66 8.45
CA VAL A 248 -50.46 -2.82 7.45
C VAL A 248 -50.32 -4.13 6.70
N ILE A 249 -49.10 -4.50 6.29
CA ILE A 249 -48.85 -5.77 5.61
C ILE A 249 -49.14 -6.95 6.53
N PHE A 250 -48.70 -6.89 7.79
CA PHE A 250 -48.96 -7.95 8.77
C PHE A 250 -50.45 -8.09 9.09
N ALA A 251 -51.18 -6.98 9.21
CA ALA A 251 -52.64 -7.01 9.42
C ALA A 251 -53.39 -7.66 8.25
N VAL A 252 -52.97 -7.38 7.01
CA VAL A 252 -53.57 -7.98 5.82
C VAL A 252 -53.23 -9.47 5.71
N LEU A 253 -52.00 -9.87 6.05
CA LEU A 253 -51.61 -11.29 6.12
C LEU A 253 -52.39 -12.02 7.21
N ALA A 254 -52.55 -11.43 8.40
CA ALA A 254 -53.34 -12.00 9.49
C ALA A 254 -54.82 -12.15 9.10
N ALA A 255 -55.40 -11.18 8.40
CA ALA A 255 -56.75 -11.28 7.87
C ALA A 255 -56.89 -12.38 6.80
N TYR A 256 -55.89 -12.52 5.93
CA TYR A 256 -55.84 -13.54 4.88
C TYR A 256 -55.73 -14.97 5.45
N PHE A 257 -54.88 -15.19 6.45
CA PHE A 257 -54.67 -16.50 7.06
C PHE A 257 -55.65 -16.82 8.20
N GLY A 258 -56.31 -15.80 8.78
CA GLY A 258 -57.15 -15.93 9.97
C GLY A 258 -58.67 -16.02 9.72
N ALA A 259 -59.20 -15.63 8.55
CA ALA A 259 -60.65 -15.55 8.35
C ALA A 259 -61.15 -15.97 6.95
N ARG A 260 -62.22 -16.77 6.93
CA ARG A 260 -63.10 -17.02 5.77
C ARG A 260 -63.92 -15.76 5.41
N GLY A 261 -63.27 -14.64 5.11
CA GLY A 261 -63.91 -13.34 4.88
C GLY A 261 -63.54 -12.75 3.53
N VAL A 262 -64.54 -12.24 2.81
CA VAL A 262 -64.38 -11.50 1.55
C VAL A 262 -63.40 -10.36 1.77
N ILE A 263 -62.23 -10.43 1.12
CA ILE A 263 -61.20 -9.40 1.22
C ILE A 263 -61.74 -8.14 0.55
N GLU A 264 -62.01 -7.10 1.32
CA GLU A 264 -62.42 -5.82 0.75
C GLU A 264 -61.32 -5.28 -0.18
N GLN A 265 -61.73 -4.78 -1.35
CA GLN A 265 -60.83 -4.17 -2.33
C GLN A 265 -60.03 -2.98 -1.74
N SER A 266 -60.55 -2.35 -0.68
CA SER A 266 -59.91 -1.29 0.10
C SER A 266 -58.64 -1.77 0.81
N GLN A 267 -58.66 -2.97 1.39
CA GLN A 267 -57.53 -3.57 2.13
C GLN A 267 -56.43 -4.04 1.18
N LEU A 268 -56.81 -4.64 0.04
CA LEU A 268 -55.87 -4.98 -1.03
C LEU A 268 -55.12 -3.75 -1.56
N ARG A 269 -55.80 -2.63 -1.79
CA ARG A 269 -55.16 -1.37 -2.22
C ARG A 269 -54.17 -0.83 -1.17
N ARG A 270 -54.51 -0.90 0.12
CA ARG A 270 -53.61 -0.49 1.22
C ARG A 270 -52.40 -1.41 1.33
N ALA A 271 -52.58 -2.72 1.17
CA ALA A 271 -51.50 -3.70 1.15
C ALA A 271 -50.54 -3.49 -0.02
N LEU A 272 -51.08 -3.26 -1.22
CA LEU A 272 -50.29 -2.97 -2.41
C LEU A 272 -49.50 -1.67 -2.26
N ALA A 273 -50.12 -0.60 -1.74
CA ALA A 273 -49.43 0.65 -1.46
C ALA A 273 -48.30 0.48 -0.42
N ALA A 274 -48.54 -0.28 0.65
CA ALA A 274 -47.52 -0.61 1.65
C ALA A 274 -46.38 -1.45 1.06
N ALA A 275 -46.69 -2.42 0.21
CA ALA A 275 -45.69 -3.25 -0.49
C ALA A 275 -44.84 -2.41 -1.45
N SER A 276 -45.45 -1.50 -2.23
CA SER A 276 -44.71 -0.55 -3.07
C SER A 276 -43.82 0.38 -2.24
N GLY A 277 -44.28 0.80 -1.06
CA GLY A 277 -43.47 1.56 -0.10
C GLY A 277 -42.25 0.79 0.39
N LEU A 278 -42.40 -0.49 0.75
CA LEU A 278 -41.28 -1.36 1.13
C LEU A 278 -40.28 -1.57 -0.02
N ILE A 279 -40.76 -1.76 -1.25
CA ILE A 279 -39.91 -1.89 -2.44
C ILE A 279 -39.10 -0.61 -2.64
N ALA A 280 -39.71 0.57 -2.49
CA ALA A 280 -39.02 1.84 -2.58
C ALA A 280 -37.95 2.00 -1.48
N VAL A 281 -38.24 1.58 -0.24
CA VAL A 281 -37.26 1.54 0.86
C VAL A 281 -36.09 0.63 0.51
N GLY A 282 -36.37 -0.59 0.05
CA GLY A 282 -35.35 -1.56 -0.34
C GLY A 282 -34.45 -1.04 -1.46
N ALA A 283 -35.04 -0.45 -2.50
CA ALA A 283 -34.32 0.16 -3.61
C ALA A 283 -33.45 1.35 -3.14
N PHE A 284 -33.93 2.16 -2.19
CA PHE A 284 -33.16 3.25 -1.60
C PHE A 284 -31.95 2.75 -0.81
N VAL A 285 -32.14 1.77 0.09
CA VAL A 285 -31.05 1.16 0.88
C VAL A 285 -30.00 0.54 -0.04
N MET A 286 -30.44 -0.22 -1.04
CA MET A 286 -29.54 -0.83 -2.03
C MET A 286 -28.73 0.25 -2.79
N ARG A 287 -29.38 1.32 -3.24
CA ARG A 287 -28.71 2.44 -3.91
C ARG A 287 -27.67 3.10 -3.00
N GLN A 288 -27.99 3.31 -1.73
CA GLN A 288 -27.06 3.93 -0.78
C GLN A 288 -25.87 3.03 -0.48
N ARG A 289 -26.10 1.72 -0.33
CA ARG A 289 -25.04 0.71 -0.20
C ARG A 289 -24.12 0.70 -1.43
N MET A 290 -24.68 0.68 -2.64
CA MET A 290 -23.92 0.71 -3.89
C MET A 290 -23.07 1.98 -4.01
N LYS A 291 -23.57 3.15 -3.60
CA LYS A 291 -22.78 4.40 -3.57
C LYS A 291 -21.58 4.28 -2.66
N TYR A 292 -21.76 3.75 -1.45
CA TYR A 292 -20.68 3.55 -0.48
C TYR A 292 -19.64 2.55 -1.00
N GLU A 293 -20.08 1.40 -1.53
CA GLU A 293 -19.19 0.38 -2.12
C GLU A 293 -18.40 0.95 -3.31
N THR A 294 -19.06 1.67 -4.23
CA THR A 294 -18.40 2.32 -5.38
C THR A 294 -17.37 3.35 -4.93
N GLN A 295 -17.62 4.07 -3.85
CA GLN A 295 -16.65 5.02 -3.31
C GLN A 295 -15.48 4.31 -2.63
N SER A 296 -15.73 3.26 -1.86
CA SER A 296 -14.68 2.43 -1.27
C SER A 296 -13.77 1.83 -2.35
N LEU A 297 -14.36 1.29 -3.42
CA LEU A 297 -13.64 0.75 -4.57
C LEU A 297 -12.76 1.81 -5.26
N ARG A 298 -13.25 3.04 -5.40
CA ARG A 298 -12.44 4.15 -5.96
C ARG A 298 -11.21 4.46 -5.10
N TYR A 299 -11.32 4.39 -3.78
CA TYR A 299 -10.19 4.60 -2.87
C TYR A 299 -9.19 3.44 -2.93
N GLN A 300 -9.68 2.20 -2.97
CA GLN A 300 -8.84 1.01 -3.16
C GLN A 300 -8.12 1.05 -4.50
N LYS A 301 -8.82 1.42 -5.58
CA LYS A 301 -8.22 1.60 -6.90
C LYS A 301 -7.11 2.67 -6.87
N ARG A 302 -7.35 3.83 -6.27
CA ARG A 302 -6.31 4.87 -6.16
C ARG A 302 -5.06 4.37 -5.43
N LEU A 303 -5.23 3.68 -4.31
CA LEU A 303 -4.10 3.07 -3.59
C LEU A 303 -3.38 2.05 -4.49
N ALA A 304 -4.14 1.20 -5.18
CA ALA A 304 -3.59 0.21 -6.09
C ALA A 304 -2.83 0.86 -7.26
N ASP A 305 -3.37 1.91 -7.88
CA ASP A 305 -2.70 2.62 -8.98
C ASP A 305 -1.38 3.24 -8.50
N THR A 306 -1.37 3.92 -7.35
CA THR A 306 -0.14 4.52 -6.79
C THR A 306 0.93 3.46 -6.49
N VAL A 307 0.55 2.32 -5.91
CA VAL A 307 1.48 1.26 -5.49
C VAL A 307 1.89 0.37 -6.68
N TYR A 308 0.97 0.04 -7.59
CA TYR A 308 1.18 -0.93 -8.67
C TYR A 308 2.02 -0.35 -9.80
N PHE A 309 1.72 0.87 -10.28
CA PHE A 309 2.47 1.45 -11.40
C PHE A 309 3.92 1.79 -11.07
N ARG A 310 4.25 1.85 -9.78
CA ARG A 310 5.59 2.13 -9.30
C ARG A 310 6.34 0.90 -8.84
N ASN A 311 5.67 -0.25 -8.75
CA ASN A 311 6.30 -1.50 -8.36
C ASN A 311 7.17 -2.02 -9.51
N LEU A 312 8.46 -2.19 -9.26
CA LEU A 312 9.43 -2.73 -10.20
C LEU A 312 9.59 -4.24 -10.03
N ALA A 313 9.72 -4.72 -8.80
CA ALA A 313 10.00 -6.11 -8.51
C ALA A 313 9.46 -6.55 -7.15
N ASN A 314 9.23 -7.86 -7.00
CA ASN A 314 8.78 -8.47 -5.76
C ASN A 314 9.65 -9.69 -5.41
N ASN A 315 9.82 -9.93 -4.11
CA ASN A 315 10.49 -11.11 -3.53
C ASN A 315 11.87 -11.33 -4.17
N THR A 316 12.13 -12.53 -4.69
CA THR A 316 13.37 -12.91 -5.37
C THR A 316 13.76 -11.99 -6.53
N GLY A 317 12.81 -11.30 -7.17
CA GLY A 317 13.13 -10.34 -8.22
C GLY A 317 13.74 -9.03 -7.72
N VAL A 318 13.66 -8.74 -6.42
CA VAL A 318 14.32 -7.58 -5.79
C VAL A 318 15.77 -7.88 -5.43
N ILE A 319 16.07 -9.16 -5.19
CA ILE A 319 17.41 -9.68 -4.89
C ILE A 319 18.17 -9.86 -6.20
#